data_AF-A0A165DZA9-F1
#
_entry.id   AF-A0A165DZA9-F1
#
_cell.length_a   1.000
_cell.length_b   1.000
_cell.length_c   1.000
_cell.angle_alpha   90.00
_cell.angle_beta   90.00
_cell.angle_gamma   90.00
#
_symmetry.space_group_name_H-M   'P 1'
#
loop_
_entity.id
_entity.type
_entity.pdbx_description
1 polymer ?
#
loop_
_entity_poly.entity_id
_entity_poly.type
_entity_poly.pdbx_seq_one_letter_code
_entity_poly.pdbx_strand_id
1 'polypeptide(L)'
;MSLEDASSLAPNVTAQQLWSERACLDGVLIGAVAYGVHATLFFIALKLLWERSRPNPNAKFWMAYIIVVFAVSSVANGAQLKFTQMSFVDNRNYPGGPSVYIAQQAGAKPSVTSISAYIINGWLQDALIIYRFWVIYNRSIPAIIGPVVVFLGEIVVSFWLMIGLSMEGKVLRAGISVQLFTSYFSLSIALNILLTLAIVTKLLLVRRRIRHHAADSKRMAQYVSVSAMMVESAALYAVCGILFLVPWGLKNTVEQLVLPTLGQAESLAPLLIIVRVAQGRAWSSDTESRLNGSTIRFGTAPRTATIGLGSVGSTLGTSTVQFKPYGLAHDDAEMGVIIVDREVHQAAL
;
A
#
# COMPACT_ATOMS: atom_id res chain seq x y z
N MET A 1 -23.01 -45.51 24.63
CA MET A 1 -21.87 -44.64 24.98
C MET A 1 -21.57 -44.89 26.44
N SER A 2 -20.42 -45.48 26.75
CA SER A 2 -19.93 -45.50 28.13
C SER A 2 -19.28 -44.14 28.41
N LEU A 3 -19.57 -43.55 29.56
CA LEU A 3 -18.92 -42.30 29.99
C LEU A 3 -17.43 -42.51 30.34
N GLU A 4 -16.99 -43.77 30.41
CA GLU A 4 -15.62 -44.17 30.78
C GLU A 4 -14.67 -44.16 29.58
N ASP A 5 -15.18 -44.31 28.35
CA ASP A 5 -14.37 -44.26 27.14
C ASP A 5 -14.77 -43.07 26.27
N ALA A 6 -14.01 -41.99 26.36
CA ALA A 6 -14.22 -40.76 25.60
C ALA A 6 -14.15 -40.98 24.08
N SER A 7 -13.48 -42.04 23.61
CA SER A 7 -13.46 -42.39 22.19
C SER A 7 -14.84 -42.86 21.70
N SER A 8 -15.65 -43.44 22.58
CA SER A 8 -17.03 -43.83 22.29
C SER A 8 -17.97 -42.64 22.09
N LEU A 9 -17.55 -41.43 22.50
CA LEU A 9 -18.27 -40.16 22.32
C LEU A 9 -17.89 -39.44 21.00
N ALA A 10 -16.89 -39.94 20.28
CA ALA A 10 -16.48 -39.35 19.00
C ALA A 10 -17.60 -39.46 17.96
N PRO A 11 -17.75 -38.47 17.07
CA PRO A 11 -18.74 -38.54 16.00
C PRO A 11 -18.44 -39.74 15.08
N ASN A 12 -19.46 -40.56 14.83
CA ASN A 12 -19.37 -41.71 13.93
C ASN A 12 -19.43 -41.26 12.46
N VAL A 13 -18.35 -40.65 11.99
CA VAL A 13 -18.21 -40.09 10.63
C VAL A 13 -16.95 -40.63 9.96
N THR A 14 -16.90 -40.55 8.63
CA THR A 14 -15.72 -41.00 7.87
C THR A 14 -14.48 -40.18 8.22
N ALA A 15 -13.29 -40.77 8.10
CA ALA A 15 -12.03 -40.07 8.39
C ALA A 15 -11.84 -38.81 7.53
N GLN A 16 -12.30 -38.85 6.28
CA GLN A 16 -12.26 -37.71 5.36
C GLN A 16 -13.18 -36.57 5.81
N GLN A 17 -14.39 -36.89 6.26
CA GLN A 17 -15.31 -35.89 6.78
C GLN A 17 -14.77 -35.24 8.06
N LEU A 18 -14.23 -36.07 8.98
CA LEU A 18 -13.61 -35.58 10.21
C LEU A 18 -12.40 -34.68 9.92
N TRP A 19 -11.59 -35.02 8.91
CA TRP A 19 -10.49 -34.18 8.45
C TRP A 19 -10.99 -32.83 7.93
N SER A 20 -12.05 -32.82 7.13
CA SER A 20 -12.66 -31.58 6.62
C SER A 20 -13.17 -30.67 7.72
N GLU A 21 -13.86 -31.23 8.70
CA GLU A 21 -14.37 -30.49 9.86
C GLU A 21 -13.22 -29.89 10.69
N ARG A 22 -12.13 -30.64 10.89
CA ARG A 22 -10.92 -30.14 11.58
C ARG A 22 -10.24 -29.04 10.78
N ALA A 23 -10.00 -29.26 9.48
CA ALA A 23 -9.35 -28.30 8.60
C ALA A 23 -10.09 -26.96 8.55
N CYS A 24 -11.43 -26.98 8.51
CA CYS A 24 -12.22 -25.77 8.57
C CYS A 24 -12.06 -25.03 9.90
N LEU A 25 -12.20 -25.74 11.03
CA LEU A 25 -12.10 -25.15 12.35
C LEU A 25 -10.70 -24.55 12.59
N ASP A 26 -9.66 -25.34 12.31
CA ASP A 26 -8.27 -24.92 12.46
C ASP A 26 -7.94 -23.74 11.54
N GLY A 27 -8.47 -23.74 10.31
CA GLY A 27 -8.32 -22.62 9.37
C GLY A 27 -8.88 -21.31 9.92
N VAL A 28 -10.07 -21.35 10.54
CA VAL A 28 -10.66 -20.16 11.18
C VAL A 28 -9.82 -19.70 12.38
N LEU A 29 -9.27 -20.61 13.17
CA LEU A 29 -8.38 -20.26 14.29
C LEU A 29 -7.09 -19.60 13.81
N ILE A 30 -6.46 -20.13 12.77
CA ILE A 30 -5.25 -19.52 12.15
C ILE A 30 -5.61 -18.14 11.58
N GLY A 31 -6.75 -18.01 10.91
CA GLY A 31 -7.28 -16.74 10.44
C GLY A 31 -7.48 -15.73 11.57
N ALA A 32 -7.99 -16.15 12.72
CA ALA A 32 -8.17 -15.28 13.89
C ALA A 32 -6.81 -14.81 14.47
N VAL A 33 -5.78 -15.65 14.45
CA VAL A 33 -4.40 -15.25 14.79
C VAL A 33 -3.90 -14.19 13.80
N ALA A 34 -4.12 -14.38 12.50
CA ALA A 34 -3.76 -13.39 11.48
C ALA A 34 -4.50 -12.06 11.67
N TYR A 35 -5.78 -12.10 12.07
CA TYR A 35 -6.53 -10.90 12.46
C TYR A 35 -5.93 -10.20 13.69
N GLY A 36 -5.41 -10.95 14.68
CA GLY A 36 -4.68 -10.38 15.80
C GLY A 36 -3.40 -9.63 15.38
N VAL A 37 -2.67 -10.17 14.41
CA VAL A 37 -1.53 -9.48 13.80
C VAL A 37 -1.99 -8.22 13.07
N HIS A 38 -3.11 -8.29 12.34
CA HIS A 38 -3.70 -7.16 11.64
C HIS A 38 -4.08 -6.04 12.62
N ALA A 39 -4.77 -6.34 13.71
CA ALA A 39 -5.11 -5.39 14.76
C ALA A 39 -3.85 -4.72 15.35
N THR A 40 -2.79 -5.51 15.61
CA THR A 40 -1.53 -4.98 16.13
C THR A 40 -0.89 -3.99 15.16
N LEU A 41 -0.81 -4.35 13.86
CA LEU A 41 -0.29 -3.45 12.83
C LEU A 41 -1.15 -2.20 12.65
N PHE A 42 -2.48 -2.32 12.79
CA PHE A 42 -3.40 -1.19 12.73
C PHE A 42 -3.08 -0.17 13.82
N PHE A 43 -2.94 -0.59 15.08
CA PHE A 43 -2.61 0.35 16.17
C PHE A 43 -1.22 0.98 15.99
N ILE A 44 -0.23 0.22 15.52
CA ILE A 44 1.10 0.75 15.20
C ILE A 44 1.00 1.80 14.08
N ALA A 45 0.30 1.49 12.99
CA ALA A 45 0.11 2.39 11.86
C ALA A 45 -0.63 3.67 12.28
N LEU A 46 -1.69 3.52 13.07
CA LEU A 46 -2.49 4.62 13.58
C LEU A 46 -1.66 5.57 14.43
N LYS A 47 -0.87 5.04 15.38
CA LYS A 47 0.04 5.85 16.20
C LYS A 47 1.04 6.63 15.34
N LEU A 48 1.72 5.95 14.41
CA LEU A 48 2.72 6.57 13.54
C LEU A 48 2.11 7.66 12.63
N LEU A 49 0.92 7.43 12.10
CA LEU A 49 0.22 8.42 11.27
C LEU A 49 -0.31 9.59 12.10
N TRP A 50 -0.76 9.34 13.33
CA TRP A 50 -1.23 10.38 14.24
C TRP A 50 -0.12 11.36 14.60
N GLU A 51 1.07 10.84 14.96
CA GLU A 51 2.26 11.65 15.25
C GLU A 51 2.67 12.51 14.02
N ARG A 52 2.46 12.01 12.80
CA ARG A 52 2.72 12.72 11.54
C ARG A 52 1.58 13.59 11.04
N SER A 53 0.40 13.55 11.65
CA SER A 53 -0.79 14.23 11.11
C SER A 53 -0.76 15.75 11.27
N ARG A 54 0.04 16.29 12.21
CA ARG A 54 0.13 17.75 12.43
C ARG A 54 0.81 18.50 11.27
N PRO A 55 1.92 18.01 10.68
CA PRO A 55 2.55 18.67 9.53
C PRO A 55 2.08 18.20 8.14
N ASN A 56 1.34 17.09 7.99
CA ASN A 56 1.09 16.48 6.67
C ASN A 56 -0.39 16.10 6.42
N PRO A 57 -1.12 16.78 5.51
CA PRO A 57 -2.52 16.46 5.21
C PRO A 57 -2.70 15.05 4.62
N ASN A 58 -1.69 14.50 3.93
CA ASN A 58 -1.75 13.15 3.39
C ASN A 58 -1.80 12.08 4.49
N ALA A 59 -1.29 12.36 5.70
CA ALA A 59 -1.36 11.42 6.82
C ALA A 59 -2.81 11.18 7.27
N LYS A 60 -3.70 12.18 7.16
CA LYS A 60 -5.12 12.04 7.48
C LYS A 60 -5.83 11.11 6.50
N PHE A 61 -5.51 11.21 5.21
CA PHE A 61 -6.03 10.30 4.18
C PHE A 61 -5.63 8.85 4.47
N TRP A 62 -4.34 8.60 4.73
CA TRP A 62 -3.86 7.25 5.06
C TRP A 62 -4.45 6.72 6.36
N MET A 63 -4.74 7.60 7.33
CA MET A 63 -5.40 7.24 8.57
C MET A 63 -6.84 6.79 8.33
N ALA A 64 -7.60 7.55 7.54
CA ALA A 64 -8.95 7.16 7.14
C ALA A 64 -8.93 5.81 6.38
N TYR A 65 -7.98 5.63 5.46
CA TYR A 65 -7.81 4.38 4.73
C TYR A 65 -7.60 3.18 5.66
N ILE A 66 -6.66 3.23 6.61
CA ILE A 66 -6.42 2.11 7.53
C ILE A 66 -7.60 1.84 8.46
N ILE A 67 -8.37 2.87 8.84
CA ILE A 67 -9.58 2.71 9.65
C ILE A 67 -10.65 1.96 8.86
N VAL A 68 -10.84 2.29 7.58
CA VAL A 68 -11.79 1.59 6.71
C VAL A 68 -11.38 0.13 6.53
N VAL A 69 -10.12 -0.15 6.17
CA VAL A 69 -9.61 -1.52 6.00
C VAL A 69 -9.78 -2.34 7.29
N PHE A 70 -9.42 -1.76 8.44
CA PHE A 70 -9.55 -2.43 9.73
C PHE A 70 -11.01 -2.69 10.12
N ALA A 71 -11.90 -1.71 9.92
CA ALA A 71 -13.33 -1.84 10.21
C ALA A 71 -13.98 -2.94 9.36
N VAL A 72 -13.73 -2.93 8.04
CA VAL A 72 -14.25 -3.94 7.11
C VAL A 72 -13.70 -5.33 7.45
N SER A 73 -12.40 -5.45 7.74
CA SER A 73 -11.79 -6.72 8.16
C SER A 73 -12.35 -7.23 9.49
N SER A 74 -12.68 -6.33 10.42
CA SER A 74 -13.30 -6.67 11.71
C SER A 74 -14.72 -7.21 11.54
N VAL A 75 -15.51 -6.60 10.64
CA VAL A 75 -16.83 -7.13 10.26
C VAL A 75 -16.70 -8.50 9.61
N ALA A 76 -15.75 -8.67 8.69
CA ALA A 76 -15.50 -9.94 8.02
C ALA A 76 -15.17 -11.05 9.03
N ASN A 77 -14.21 -10.79 9.93
CA ASN A 77 -13.79 -11.73 10.95
C ASN A 77 -14.91 -12.06 11.95
N GLY A 78 -15.66 -11.05 12.41
CA GLY A 78 -16.79 -11.26 13.31
C GLY A 78 -17.90 -12.12 12.69
N ALA A 79 -18.21 -11.87 11.41
CA ALA A 79 -19.19 -12.65 10.66
C ALA A 79 -18.71 -14.10 10.42
N GLN A 80 -17.41 -14.29 10.15
CA GLN A 80 -16.78 -15.61 10.04
C GLN A 80 -16.88 -16.41 11.35
N LEU A 81 -16.58 -15.77 12.48
CA LEU A 81 -16.69 -16.39 13.79
C LEU A 81 -18.14 -16.79 14.10
N LYS A 82 -19.11 -15.92 13.79
CA LYS A 82 -20.53 -16.26 13.98
C LYS A 82 -20.98 -17.42 13.09
N PHE A 83 -20.55 -17.46 11.83
CA PHE A 83 -20.85 -18.59 10.94
C PHE A 83 -20.22 -19.89 11.43
N THR A 84 -19.01 -19.82 11.99
CA THR A 84 -18.32 -20.97 12.60
C THR A 84 -19.09 -21.48 13.83
N GLN A 85 -19.55 -20.59 14.71
CA GLN A 85 -20.43 -20.96 15.84
C GLN A 85 -21.72 -21.63 15.36
N MET A 86 -22.36 -21.08 14.34
CA MET A 86 -23.57 -21.66 13.77
C MET A 86 -23.33 -23.08 13.24
N SER A 87 -22.16 -23.34 12.68
CA SER A 87 -21.80 -24.62 12.06
C SER A 87 -21.42 -25.69 13.09
N PHE A 88 -20.55 -25.35 14.06
CA PHE A 88 -19.97 -26.32 14.99
C PHE A 88 -20.69 -26.43 16.34
N VAL A 89 -21.49 -25.41 16.70
CA VAL A 89 -22.22 -25.33 17.98
C VAL A 89 -23.72 -25.40 17.73
N ASP A 90 -24.30 -24.38 17.07
CA ASP A 90 -25.76 -24.23 17.00
C ASP A 90 -26.41 -25.33 16.14
N ASN A 91 -25.81 -25.67 14.99
CA ASN A 91 -26.34 -26.63 14.02
C ASN A 91 -25.41 -27.84 13.84
N ARG A 92 -24.70 -28.24 14.89
CA ARG A 92 -23.74 -29.35 14.84
C ARG A 92 -24.34 -30.64 14.28
N ASN A 93 -25.61 -30.90 14.58
CA ASN A 93 -26.34 -32.11 14.18
C ASN A 93 -27.02 -31.99 12.82
N TYR A 94 -26.65 -31.01 11.99
CA TYR A 94 -27.14 -30.90 10.62
C TYR A 94 -26.92 -32.22 9.85
N PRO A 95 -27.83 -32.66 8.97
CA PRO A 95 -27.63 -33.88 8.18
C PRO A 95 -26.30 -33.82 7.40
N GLY A 96 -25.36 -34.72 7.73
CA GLY A 96 -24.01 -34.70 7.15
C GLY A 96 -22.97 -33.87 7.92
N GLY A 97 -23.32 -33.30 9.09
CA GLY A 97 -22.41 -32.62 10.01
C GLY A 97 -22.04 -31.17 9.63
N PRO A 98 -21.18 -30.53 10.44
CA PRO A 98 -20.77 -29.14 10.26
C PRO A 98 -20.17 -28.83 8.88
N SER A 99 -19.39 -29.75 8.31
CA SER A 99 -18.75 -29.54 7.00
C SER A 99 -19.77 -29.41 5.87
N VAL A 100 -20.85 -30.20 5.91
CA VAL A 100 -21.95 -30.12 4.94
C VAL A 100 -22.79 -28.85 5.19
N TYR A 101 -23.03 -28.49 6.45
CA TYR A 101 -23.71 -27.24 6.79
C TYR A 101 -22.99 -26.02 6.19
N ILE A 102 -21.66 -25.95 6.31
CA ILE A 102 -20.86 -24.86 5.75
C ILE A 102 -21.01 -24.77 4.23
N ALA A 103 -20.97 -25.91 3.54
CA ALA A 103 -21.08 -25.96 2.08
C ALA A 103 -22.48 -25.59 1.58
N GLN A 104 -23.53 -26.10 2.23
CA GLN A 104 -24.92 -25.89 1.81
C GLN A 104 -25.49 -24.54 2.27
N GLN A 105 -25.03 -24.05 3.41
CA GLN A 105 -25.49 -22.80 4.01
C GLN A 105 -24.52 -21.63 3.76
N ALA A 106 -23.69 -21.70 2.71
CA ALA A 106 -22.80 -20.62 2.30
C ALA A 106 -23.53 -19.30 1.99
N GLY A 107 -24.81 -19.36 1.64
CA GLY A 107 -25.69 -18.21 1.45
C GLY A 107 -26.27 -17.60 2.74
N ALA A 108 -25.99 -18.18 3.92
CA ALA A 108 -26.39 -17.60 5.19
C ALA A 108 -25.80 -16.19 5.36
N LYS A 109 -26.58 -15.28 5.96
CA LYS A 109 -26.18 -13.88 6.15
C LYS A 109 -24.75 -13.72 6.72
N PRO A 110 -24.33 -14.43 7.79
CA PRO A 110 -22.98 -14.28 8.31
C PRO A 110 -21.88 -14.73 7.33
N SER A 111 -22.11 -15.80 6.56
CA SER A 111 -21.17 -16.27 5.53
C SER A 111 -21.05 -15.24 4.40
N VAL A 112 -22.18 -14.79 3.86
CA VAL A 112 -22.22 -13.78 2.80
C VAL A 112 -21.58 -12.47 3.25
N THR A 113 -21.87 -12.00 4.47
CA THR A 113 -21.25 -10.79 5.04
C THR A 113 -19.74 -10.96 5.19
N SER A 114 -19.27 -12.12 5.67
CA SER A 114 -17.84 -12.42 5.80
C SER A 114 -17.13 -12.33 4.44
N ILE A 115 -17.61 -13.11 3.46
CA ILE A 115 -17.02 -13.17 2.12
C ILE A 115 -17.03 -11.79 1.44
N SER A 116 -18.17 -11.09 1.49
CA SER A 116 -18.31 -9.78 0.86
C SER A 116 -17.39 -8.73 1.48
N ALA A 117 -17.24 -8.75 2.81
CA ALA A 117 -16.34 -7.81 3.49
C ALA A 117 -14.86 -8.10 3.16
N TYR A 118 -14.44 -9.36 3.08
CA TYR A 118 -13.09 -9.69 2.61
C TYR A 118 -12.87 -9.24 1.15
N ILE A 119 -13.82 -9.49 0.25
CA ILE A 119 -13.74 -9.03 -1.14
C ILE A 119 -13.55 -7.50 -1.22
N ILE A 120 -14.28 -6.74 -0.41
CA ILE A 120 -14.13 -5.27 -0.34
C ILE A 120 -12.72 -4.89 0.13
N ASN A 121 -12.14 -5.61 1.10
CA ASN A 121 -10.75 -5.40 1.49
C ASN A 121 -9.77 -5.73 0.37
N GLY A 122 -10.00 -6.81 -0.38
CA GLY A 122 -9.25 -7.15 -1.59
C GLY A 122 -9.27 -5.99 -2.59
N TRP A 123 -10.45 -5.38 -2.85
CA TRP A 123 -10.53 -4.21 -3.72
C TRP A 123 -9.71 -3.02 -3.20
N LEU A 124 -9.71 -2.77 -1.89
CA LEU A 124 -8.92 -1.69 -1.28
C LEU A 124 -7.41 -1.96 -1.37
N GLN A 125 -7.00 -3.22 -1.29
CA GLN A 125 -5.61 -3.64 -1.48
C GLN A 125 -5.18 -3.49 -2.94
N ASP A 126 -6.00 -3.96 -3.88
CA ASP A 126 -5.68 -3.94 -5.31
C ASP A 126 -5.70 -2.50 -5.87
N ALA A 127 -6.60 -1.65 -5.38
CA ALA A 127 -6.55 -0.22 -5.64
C ALA A 127 -5.25 0.43 -5.13
N LEU A 128 -4.74 0.01 -3.96
CA LEU A 128 -3.50 0.55 -3.39
C LEU A 128 -2.26 0.17 -4.22
N ILE A 129 -2.17 -1.08 -4.67
CA ILE A 129 -1.03 -1.50 -5.52
C ILE A 129 -1.10 -0.85 -6.90
N ILE A 130 -2.29 -0.64 -7.47
CA ILE A 130 -2.47 0.11 -8.73
C ILE A 130 -2.07 1.57 -8.55
N TYR A 131 -2.50 2.22 -7.47
CA TYR A 131 -2.07 3.59 -7.16
C TYR A 131 -0.55 3.70 -7.07
N ARG A 132 0.11 2.74 -6.41
CA ARG A 132 1.57 2.68 -6.31
C ARG A 132 2.23 2.45 -7.65
N PHE A 133 1.70 1.53 -8.44
CA PHE A 133 2.16 1.30 -9.81
C PHE A 133 2.12 2.61 -10.61
N TRP A 134 1.00 3.34 -10.55
CA TRP A 134 0.84 4.60 -11.26
C TRP A 134 1.86 5.67 -10.82
N VAL A 135 2.07 5.84 -9.51
CA VAL A 135 3.07 6.78 -8.98
C VAL A 135 4.47 6.40 -9.45
N ILE A 136 4.86 5.12 -9.35
CA ILE A 136 6.20 4.66 -9.75
C ILE A 136 6.39 4.71 -11.27
N TYR A 137 5.30 4.61 -12.02
CA TYR A 137 5.27 4.81 -13.47
C TYR A 137 5.15 6.27 -13.91
N ASN A 138 5.53 7.22 -13.04
CA ASN A 138 5.50 8.67 -13.30
C ASN A 138 4.14 9.14 -13.82
N ARG A 139 3.07 8.62 -13.22
CA ARG A 139 1.68 8.92 -13.55
C ARG A 139 1.29 8.69 -15.03
N SER A 140 2.00 7.80 -15.71
CA SER A 140 1.75 7.47 -17.11
C SER A 140 0.38 6.80 -17.29
N ILE A 141 -0.53 7.49 -17.97
CA ILE A 141 -1.87 6.97 -18.33
C ILE A 141 -1.82 5.67 -19.14
N PRO A 142 -1.00 5.50 -20.20
CA PRO A 142 -1.00 4.25 -20.95
C PRO A 142 -0.58 3.04 -20.12
N ALA A 143 0.29 3.21 -19.11
CA ALA A 143 0.74 2.11 -18.27
C ALA A 143 -0.37 1.58 -17.33
N ILE A 144 -1.25 2.45 -16.83
CA ILE A 144 -2.28 2.09 -15.84
C ILE A 144 -3.54 1.47 -16.46
N ILE A 145 -3.77 1.65 -17.77
CA ILE A 145 -4.98 1.13 -18.46
C ILE A 145 -5.14 -0.38 -18.27
N GLY A 146 -4.08 -1.16 -18.53
CA GLY A 146 -4.14 -2.62 -18.40
C GLY A 146 -4.54 -3.09 -16.99
N PRO A 147 -3.82 -2.68 -15.94
CA PRO A 147 -4.17 -3.00 -14.56
C PRO A 147 -5.59 -2.57 -14.16
N VAL A 148 -6.05 -1.39 -14.59
CA VAL A 148 -7.40 -0.90 -14.28
C VAL A 148 -8.47 -1.72 -14.97
N VAL A 149 -8.26 -2.15 -16.21
CA VAL A 149 -9.21 -3.03 -16.91
C VAL A 149 -9.35 -4.38 -16.19
N VAL A 150 -8.23 -4.97 -15.76
CA VAL A 150 -8.25 -6.22 -14.98
C VAL A 150 -8.99 -6.01 -13.65
N PHE A 151 -8.72 -4.91 -12.95
CA PHE A 151 -9.37 -4.57 -11.69
C PHE A 151 -10.88 -4.34 -11.84
N LEU A 152 -11.32 -3.67 -12.91
CA LEU A 152 -12.76 -3.51 -13.19
C LEU A 152 -13.40 -4.87 -13.50
N GLY A 153 -12.70 -5.76 -14.22
CA GLY A 153 -13.15 -7.13 -14.44
C GLY A 153 -13.30 -7.93 -13.14
N GLU A 154 -12.33 -7.80 -12.23
CA GLU A 154 -12.38 -8.40 -10.90
C GLU A 154 -13.58 -7.90 -10.09
N ILE A 155 -13.83 -6.59 -10.08
CA ILE A 155 -15.01 -5.99 -9.41
C ILE A 155 -16.30 -6.59 -9.98
N VAL A 156 -16.44 -6.69 -11.31
CA VAL A 156 -17.63 -7.26 -11.95
C VAL A 156 -17.82 -8.72 -11.55
N VAL A 157 -16.78 -9.55 -11.63
CA VAL A 157 -16.82 -10.96 -11.22
C VAL A 157 -17.23 -11.10 -9.75
N SER A 158 -16.67 -10.25 -8.90
CA SER A 158 -16.95 -10.21 -7.46
C SER A 158 -18.40 -9.86 -7.15
N PHE A 159 -18.98 -8.89 -7.86
CA PHE A 159 -20.39 -8.54 -7.71
C PHE A 159 -21.31 -9.71 -8.07
N TRP A 160 -21.03 -10.39 -9.20
CA TRP A 160 -21.79 -11.58 -9.59
C TRP A 160 -21.68 -12.71 -8.56
N LEU A 161 -20.49 -12.92 -8.00
CA LEU A 161 -20.27 -13.87 -6.92
C LEU A 161 -21.12 -13.53 -5.69
N MET A 162 -21.11 -12.28 -5.24
CA MET A 162 -21.90 -11.82 -4.08
C MET A 162 -23.41 -12.01 -4.30
N ILE A 163 -23.91 -11.72 -5.50
CA ILE A 163 -25.32 -11.95 -5.86
C ILE A 163 -25.64 -13.46 -5.83
N GLY A 164 -24.77 -14.28 -6.43
CA GLY A 164 -24.92 -15.74 -6.45
C GLY A 164 -25.02 -16.36 -5.05
N LEU A 165 -24.15 -15.91 -4.14
CA LEU A 165 -24.14 -16.36 -2.74
C LEU A 165 -25.37 -15.85 -1.96
N SER A 166 -25.75 -14.58 -2.14
CA SER A 166 -26.86 -13.96 -1.39
C SER A 166 -28.22 -14.52 -1.75
N MET A 167 -28.39 -15.00 -2.98
CA MET A 167 -29.68 -15.49 -3.50
C MET A 167 -29.82 -17.02 -3.44
N GLU A 168 -28.97 -17.71 -2.66
CA GLU A 168 -29.04 -19.16 -2.42
C GLU A 168 -29.11 -19.98 -3.72
N GLY A 169 -28.40 -19.54 -4.76
CA GLY A 169 -28.39 -20.21 -6.06
C GLY A 169 -29.67 -20.08 -6.90
N LYS A 170 -30.63 -19.23 -6.50
CA LYS A 170 -31.87 -18.95 -7.27
C LYS A 170 -31.59 -18.23 -8.59
N VAL A 171 -30.49 -17.47 -8.65
CA VAL A 171 -30.09 -16.69 -9.84
C VAL A 171 -28.90 -17.31 -10.56
N LEU A 172 -27.96 -17.90 -9.83
CA LEU A 172 -26.78 -18.56 -10.40
C LEU A 172 -26.69 -19.99 -9.89
N ARG A 173 -26.45 -20.96 -10.79
CA ARG A 173 -26.19 -22.34 -10.36
C ARG A 173 -24.94 -22.40 -9.50
N ALA A 174 -24.91 -23.30 -8.51
CA ALA A 174 -23.77 -23.48 -7.60
C ALA A 174 -22.42 -23.64 -8.34
N GLY A 175 -22.39 -24.35 -9.48
CA GLY A 175 -21.19 -24.50 -10.29
C GLY A 175 -20.64 -23.18 -10.87
N ILE A 176 -21.50 -22.22 -11.17
CA ILE A 176 -21.10 -20.89 -11.66
C ILE A 176 -20.48 -20.09 -10.52
N SER A 177 -21.05 -20.14 -9.31
CA SER A 177 -20.47 -19.46 -8.13
C SER A 177 -19.05 -19.96 -7.82
N VAL A 178 -18.79 -21.26 -7.96
CA VAL A 178 -17.44 -21.84 -7.81
C VAL A 178 -16.47 -21.30 -8.86
N GLN A 179 -16.92 -21.19 -10.12
CA GLN A 179 -16.10 -20.62 -11.20
C GLN A 179 -15.80 -19.14 -10.96
N LEU A 180 -16.81 -18.36 -10.53
CA LEU A 180 -16.65 -16.94 -10.21
C LEU A 180 -15.69 -16.73 -9.02
N PHE A 181 -15.82 -17.55 -7.98
CA PHE A 181 -14.90 -17.56 -6.84
C PHE A 181 -13.46 -17.83 -7.27
N THR A 182 -13.26 -18.86 -8.09
CA THR A 182 -11.94 -19.21 -8.63
C THR A 182 -11.37 -18.08 -9.49
N SER A 183 -12.22 -17.46 -10.33
CA SER A 183 -11.84 -16.37 -11.23
C SER A 183 -11.43 -15.12 -10.46
N TYR A 184 -12.17 -14.77 -9.40
CA TYR A 184 -11.86 -13.67 -8.51
C TYR A 184 -10.46 -13.81 -7.90
N PHE A 185 -10.20 -14.91 -7.17
CA PHE A 185 -8.90 -15.12 -6.53
C PHE A 185 -7.75 -15.20 -7.55
N SER A 186 -7.98 -15.85 -8.69
CA SER A 186 -6.97 -15.94 -9.74
C SER A 186 -6.61 -14.57 -10.31
N LEU A 187 -7.60 -13.70 -10.57
CA LEU A 187 -7.39 -12.36 -11.09
C LEU A 187 -6.67 -11.47 -10.06
N SER A 188 -7.13 -11.44 -8.81
CA SER A 188 -6.52 -10.61 -7.76
C SER A 188 -5.08 -11.05 -7.46
N ILE A 189 -4.83 -12.34 -7.28
CA ILE A 189 -3.47 -12.87 -7.03
C ILE A 189 -2.55 -12.58 -8.23
N ALA A 190 -3.03 -12.81 -9.46
CA ALA A 190 -2.23 -12.53 -10.66
C ALA A 190 -1.93 -11.03 -10.81
N LEU A 191 -2.91 -10.16 -10.60
CA LEU A 191 -2.75 -8.71 -10.64
C LEU A 191 -1.71 -8.26 -9.61
N ASN A 192 -1.81 -8.77 -8.37
CA ASN A 192 -0.88 -8.43 -7.31
C ASN A 192 0.57 -8.84 -7.62
N ILE A 193 0.76 -10.07 -8.10
CA ILE A 193 2.08 -10.59 -8.49
C ILE A 193 2.66 -9.79 -9.67
N LEU A 194 1.89 -9.61 -10.74
CA LEU A 194 2.34 -8.92 -11.95
C LEU A 194 2.71 -7.46 -11.67
N LEU A 195 1.87 -6.74 -10.93
CA LEU A 195 2.15 -5.35 -10.57
C LEU A 195 3.36 -5.23 -9.65
N THR A 196 3.49 -6.12 -8.67
CA THR A 196 4.67 -6.14 -7.79
C THR A 196 5.94 -6.38 -8.60
N LEU A 197 5.94 -7.38 -9.49
CA LEU A 197 7.10 -7.68 -10.34
C LEU A 197 7.46 -6.51 -11.26
N ALA A 198 6.46 -5.86 -11.87
CA ALA A 198 6.68 -4.69 -12.71
C ALA A 198 7.29 -3.53 -11.92
N ILE A 199 6.77 -3.27 -10.71
CA ILE A 199 7.27 -2.22 -9.83
C ILE A 199 8.71 -2.50 -9.39
N VAL A 200 8.99 -3.71 -8.89
CA VAL A 200 10.32 -4.13 -8.44
C VAL A 200 11.31 -4.06 -9.59
N THR A 201 10.94 -4.55 -10.78
CA THR A 201 11.78 -4.49 -11.98
C THR A 201 12.13 -3.04 -12.33
N LYS A 202 11.15 -2.14 -12.36
CA LYS A 202 11.40 -0.73 -12.65
C LYS A 202 12.33 -0.08 -11.61
N LEU A 203 12.10 -0.35 -10.32
CA LEU A 203 12.95 0.14 -9.23
C LEU A 203 14.40 -0.34 -9.40
N LEU A 204 14.61 -1.61 -9.75
CA LEU A 204 15.94 -2.18 -9.98
C LEU A 204 16.63 -1.61 -11.24
N LEU A 205 15.87 -1.34 -12.32
CA LEU A 205 16.42 -0.72 -13.53
C LEU A 205 16.86 0.73 -13.28
N VAL A 206 16.04 1.51 -12.58
CA VAL A 206 16.39 2.89 -12.17
C VAL A 206 17.63 2.87 -11.27
N ARG A 207 17.69 1.92 -10.33
CA ARG A 207 18.86 1.70 -9.47
C ARG A 207 20.12 1.43 -10.28
N ARG A 208 20.05 0.53 -11.28
CA ARG A 208 21.21 0.21 -12.15
C ARG A 208 21.71 1.45 -12.90
N ARG A 209 20.81 2.31 -13.38
CA ARG A 209 21.18 3.59 -14.04
C ARG A 209 21.85 4.57 -13.07
N ILE A 210 21.32 4.73 -11.87
CA ILE A 210 21.87 5.66 -10.86
C ILE A 210 23.21 5.15 -10.30
N ARG A 211 23.43 3.83 -10.21
CA ARG A 211 24.71 3.27 -9.73
C ARG A 211 25.92 3.74 -10.55
N HIS A 212 25.73 4.08 -11.83
CA HIS A 212 26.79 4.65 -12.66
C HIS A 212 27.18 6.09 -12.27
N HIS A 213 26.34 6.79 -11.51
CA HIS A 213 26.59 8.12 -10.99
C HIS A 213 26.76 8.04 -9.46
N ALA A 214 28.00 7.88 -9.00
CA ALA A 214 28.39 7.51 -7.63
C ALA A 214 27.99 8.48 -6.48
N ALA A 215 27.22 9.54 -6.75
CA ALA A 215 27.03 10.65 -5.82
C ALA A 215 25.91 10.47 -4.77
N ASP A 216 25.12 9.38 -4.79
CA ASP A 216 23.82 9.37 -4.08
C ASP A 216 23.50 8.10 -3.25
N SER A 217 24.37 7.79 -2.26
CA SER A 217 24.22 6.65 -1.35
C SER A 217 22.88 6.64 -0.57
N LYS A 218 22.38 7.80 -0.13
CA LYS A 218 21.10 7.90 0.60
C LYS A 218 19.90 7.52 -0.29
N ARG A 219 19.90 7.93 -1.56
CA ARG A 219 18.87 7.56 -2.55
C ARG A 219 18.92 6.07 -2.85
N MET A 220 20.11 5.49 -3.00
CA MET A 220 20.30 4.05 -3.19
C MET A 220 19.66 3.23 -2.06
N ALA A 221 19.87 3.65 -0.81
CA ALA A 221 19.28 3.00 0.36
C ALA A 221 17.74 3.10 0.39
N GLN A 222 17.17 4.23 -0.05
CA GLN A 222 15.72 4.39 -0.19
C GLN A 222 15.11 3.45 -1.23
N TYR A 223 15.75 3.28 -2.40
CA TYR A 223 15.27 2.32 -3.42
C TYR A 223 15.25 0.89 -2.90
N VAL A 224 16.31 0.46 -2.21
CA VAL A 224 16.41 -0.89 -1.62
C VAL A 224 15.32 -1.09 -0.57
N SER A 225 15.13 -0.11 0.31
CA SER A 225 14.12 -0.16 1.36
C SER A 225 12.70 -0.25 0.79
N VAL A 226 12.39 0.54 -0.25
CA VAL A 226 11.07 0.51 -0.90
C VAL A 226 10.85 -0.81 -1.65
N SER A 227 11.84 -1.28 -2.43
CA SER A 227 11.70 -2.56 -3.14
C SER A 227 11.57 -3.74 -2.19
N ALA A 228 12.36 -3.78 -1.11
CA ALA A 228 12.30 -4.84 -0.11
C ALA A 228 10.95 -4.85 0.60
N MET A 229 10.45 -3.67 0.99
CA MET A 229 9.13 -3.50 1.57
C MET A 229 8.02 -4.05 0.66
N MET A 230 8.09 -3.76 -0.65
CA MET A 230 7.08 -4.23 -1.60
C MET A 230 7.12 -5.75 -1.77
N VAL A 231 8.32 -6.31 -1.88
CA VAL A 231 8.51 -7.76 -1.96
C VAL A 231 8.02 -8.44 -0.68
N GLU A 232 8.34 -7.91 0.51
CA GLU A 232 7.88 -8.45 1.79
C GLU A 232 6.34 -8.48 1.89
N SER A 233 5.66 -7.37 1.53
CA SER A 233 4.19 -7.30 1.59
C SER A 233 3.50 -8.14 0.52
N ALA A 234 4.06 -8.20 -0.69
CA ALA A 234 3.49 -8.96 -1.79
C ALA A 234 3.73 -10.46 -1.66
N ALA A 235 4.88 -10.86 -1.11
CA ALA A 235 5.18 -12.26 -0.83
C ALA A 235 4.18 -12.86 0.16
N LEU A 236 3.75 -12.09 1.18
CA LEU A 236 2.73 -12.56 2.11
C LEU A 236 1.44 -12.96 1.40
N TYR A 237 0.87 -12.06 0.58
CA TYR A 237 -0.37 -12.35 -0.15
C TYR A 237 -0.18 -13.42 -1.22
N ALA A 238 0.91 -13.35 -2.01
CA ALA A 238 1.18 -14.32 -3.07
C ALA A 238 1.39 -15.74 -2.54
N VAL A 239 2.11 -15.91 -1.43
CA VAL A 239 2.35 -17.22 -0.81
C VAL A 239 1.03 -17.80 -0.28
N CYS A 240 0.26 -17.02 0.48
CA CYS A 240 -1.06 -17.45 0.94
C CYS A 240 -1.98 -17.79 -0.25
N GLY A 241 -1.95 -16.98 -1.31
CA GLY A 241 -2.75 -17.17 -2.51
C GLY A 241 -2.41 -18.46 -3.26
N ILE A 242 -1.12 -18.78 -3.43
CA ILE A 242 -0.68 -20.03 -4.06
C ILE A 242 -1.04 -21.24 -3.17
N LEU A 243 -0.82 -21.14 -1.86
CA LEU A 243 -1.17 -22.18 -0.89
C LEU A 243 -2.68 -22.43 -0.81
N PHE A 244 -3.50 -21.48 -1.23
CA PHE A 244 -4.94 -21.64 -1.38
C PHE A 244 -5.32 -22.19 -2.78
N LEU A 245 -4.86 -21.56 -3.86
CA LEU A 245 -5.27 -21.89 -5.23
C LEU A 245 -4.87 -23.30 -5.66
N VAL A 246 -3.69 -23.77 -5.26
CA VAL A 246 -3.20 -25.11 -5.66
C VAL A 246 -4.07 -26.21 -5.04
N PRO A 247 -4.28 -26.27 -3.70
CA PRO A 247 -5.21 -27.22 -3.12
C PRO A 247 -6.65 -27.09 -3.65
N TRP A 248 -7.14 -25.86 -3.83
CA TRP A 248 -8.47 -25.60 -4.40
C TRP A 248 -8.64 -26.23 -5.78
N GLY A 249 -7.67 -26.04 -6.68
CA GLY A 249 -7.67 -26.64 -8.01
C GLY A 249 -7.59 -28.17 -7.99
N LEU A 250 -6.90 -28.73 -6.98
CA LEU A 250 -6.79 -30.17 -6.74
C LEU A 250 -7.98 -30.75 -5.96
N LYS A 251 -8.96 -29.92 -5.56
CA LYS A 251 -10.10 -30.29 -4.70
C LYS A 251 -9.65 -30.92 -3.38
N ASN A 252 -8.61 -30.37 -2.78
CA ASN A 252 -8.00 -30.85 -1.55
C ASN A 252 -8.32 -29.92 -0.38
N THR A 253 -8.97 -30.48 0.63
CA THR A 253 -9.47 -29.84 1.86
C THR A 253 -8.48 -28.95 2.61
N VAL A 254 -7.18 -29.06 2.33
CA VAL A 254 -6.16 -28.10 2.76
C VAL A 254 -6.51 -26.65 2.40
N GLU A 255 -7.30 -26.40 1.33
CA GLU A 255 -7.75 -25.04 0.99
C GLU A 255 -8.47 -24.34 2.17
N GLN A 256 -9.16 -25.11 3.01
CA GLN A 256 -9.98 -24.59 4.11
C GLN A 256 -9.12 -24.08 5.27
N LEU A 257 -7.89 -24.61 5.40
CA LEU A 257 -6.91 -24.12 6.37
C LEU A 257 -6.40 -22.72 5.99
N VAL A 258 -6.25 -22.47 4.69
CA VAL A 258 -5.55 -21.28 4.18
C VAL A 258 -6.51 -20.13 3.89
N LEU A 259 -7.74 -20.42 3.44
CA LEU A 259 -8.68 -19.40 2.99
C LEU A 259 -8.96 -18.28 4.01
N PRO A 260 -9.23 -18.55 5.31
CA PRO A 260 -9.44 -17.47 6.28
C PRO A 260 -8.19 -16.59 6.48
N THR A 261 -7.01 -17.20 6.40
CA THR A 261 -5.72 -16.50 6.49
C THR A 261 -5.47 -15.66 5.25
N LEU A 262 -5.86 -16.13 4.07
CA LEU A 262 -5.75 -15.40 2.81
C LEU A 262 -6.55 -14.09 2.86
N GLY A 263 -7.81 -14.12 3.31
CA GLY A 263 -8.63 -12.91 3.46
C GLY A 263 -8.03 -11.90 4.45
N GLN A 264 -7.33 -12.36 5.49
CA GLN A 264 -6.58 -11.49 6.40
C GLN A 264 -5.29 -10.96 5.77
N ALA A 265 -4.58 -11.78 4.99
CA ALA A 265 -3.38 -11.38 4.27
C ALA A 265 -3.64 -10.21 3.30
N GLU A 266 -4.83 -10.18 2.69
CA GLU A 266 -5.27 -9.07 1.84
C GLU A 266 -5.30 -7.73 2.59
N SER A 267 -5.79 -7.78 3.83
CA SER A 267 -5.85 -6.60 4.69
C SER A 267 -4.48 -6.24 5.27
N LEU A 268 -3.61 -7.22 5.54
CA LEU A 268 -2.28 -7.02 6.12
C LEU A 268 -1.30 -6.31 5.18
N ALA A 269 -1.31 -6.66 3.88
CA ALA A 269 -0.35 -6.13 2.92
C ALA A 269 -0.37 -4.58 2.83
N PRO A 270 -1.54 -3.90 2.71
CA PRO A 270 -1.66 -2.45 2.77
C PRO A 270 -1.13 -1.80 4.05
N LEU A 271 -1.26 -2.45 5.21
CA LEU A 271 -0.75 -1.92 6.47
C LEU A 271 0.78 -2.05 6.56
N LEU A 272 1.37 -3.15 6.10
CA LEU A 272 2.83 -3.38 6.14
C LEU A 272 3.62 -2.31 5.36
N ILE A 273 3.37 -2.22 4.06
CA ILE A 273 2.59 -1.09 3.61
C ILE A 273 2.89 0.31 4.21
N ILE A 274 1.82 0.87 4.75
CA ILE A 274 1.73 2.20 5.33
C ILE A 274 2.65 2.36 6.54
N VAL A 275 2.82 1.34 7.39
CA VAL A 275 3.73 1.39 8.55
C VAL A 275 5.14 1.71 8.12
N ARG A 276 5.65 1.04 7.09
CA ARG A 276 7.02 1.29 6.59
C ARG A 276 7.15 2.68 5.96
N VAL A 277 6.12 3.17 5.26
CA VAL A 277 6.10 4.57 4.75
C VAL A 277 6.12 5.57 5.91
N ALA A 278 5.30 5.34 6.94
CA ALA A 278 5.18 6.20 8.11
C ALA A 278 6.46 6.20 8.98
N GLN A 279 7.28 5.15 8.93
CA GLN A 279 8.61 5.13 9.54
C GLN A 279 9.66 5.95 8.76
N GLY A 280 9.30 6.60 7.65
CA GLY A 280 10.21 7.42 6.84
C GLY A 280 11.10 6.60 5.91
N ARG A 281 10.77 5.32 5.68
CA ARG A 281 11.53 4.40 4.84
C ARG A 281 11.04 4.35 3.38
N ALA A 282 10.18 5.27 2.95
CA ALA A 282 9.57 5.26 1.62
C ALA A 282 9.60 6.59 0.85
N TRP A 283 9.48 6.46 -0.47
CA TRP A 283 9.44 7.52 -1.46
C TRP A 283 8.20 8.41 -1.31
N SER A 284 8.39 9.72 -1.08
CA SER A 284 7.30 10.71 -1.16
C SER A 284 7.27 11.32 -2.56
N SER A 285 6.09 11.65 -3.10
CA SER A 285 5.93 12.38 -4.37
C SER A 285 6.74 13.68 -4.42
N ASP A 286 7.03 14.26 -3.25
CA ASP A 286 7.90 15.43 -3.07
C ASP A 286 9.38 15.18 -3.38
N THR A 287 9.80 13.91 -3.43
CA THR A 287 11.17 13.52 -3.73
C THR A 287 11.41 13.48 -5.25
N GLU A 288 10.36 13.25 -6.03
CA GLU A 288 10.38 13.25 -7.50
C GLU A 288 10.29 14.67 -8.09
N SER A 289 9.50 15.56 -7.49
CA SER A 289 9.49 16.98 -7.87
C SER A 289 10.88 17.62 -7.66
N ARG A 290 11.58 17.23 -6.58
CA ARG A 290 12.98 17.61 -6.31
C ARG A 290 14.00 16.97 -7.24
N LEU A 291 13.67 15.86 -7.91
CA LEU A 291 14.53 15.23 -8.92
C LEU A 291 14.47 15.93 -10.27
N ASN A 292 13.27 16.36 -10.69
CA ASN A 292 13.08 17.00 -11.99
C ASN A 292 13.36 18.52 -11.93
N GLY A 293 13.39 19.12 -10.73
CA GLY A 293 13.62 20.55 -10.52
C GLY A 293 15.06 20.97 -10.25
N SER A 294 16.06 20.08 -10.34
CA SER A 294 17.46 20.47 -10.19
C SER A 294 17.97 21.16 -11.46
N THR A 295 17.59 22.43 -11.63
CA THR A 295 18.23 23.33 -12.58
C THR A 295 19.66 23.57 -12.11
N ILE A 296 20.65 23.07 -12.84
CA ILE A 296 22.06 23.40 -12.61
C ILE A 296 22.22 24.90 -12.87
N ARG A 297 22.24 25.70 -11.80
CA ARG A 297 22.69 27.10 -11.89
C ARG A 297 24.22 27.08 -11.86
N PHE A 298 24.82 27.22 -13.02
CA PHE A 298 26.23 27.60 -13.11
C PHE A 298 26.36 29.02 -12.55
N GLY A 299 26.83 29.12 -11.31
CA GLY A 299 27.24 30.39 -10.74
C GLY A 299 28.53 30.82 -11.41
N THR A 300 28.46 31.83 -12.28
CA THR A 300 29.65 32.53 -12.79
C THR A 300 30.22 33.32 -11.61
N ALA A 301 31.20 32.77 -10.90
CA ALA A 301 31.94 33.53 -9.91
C ALA A 301 32.74 34.64 -10.63
N PRO A 302 32.58 35.93 -10.26
CA PRO A 302 33.50 36.95 -10.73
C PRO A 302 34.85 36.71 -10.06
N ARG A 303 35.87 36.35 -10.83
CA ARG A 303 37.26 36.35 -10.37
C ARG A 303 37.72 37.81 -10.29
N THR A 304 37.44 38.48 -9.17
CA THR A 304 38.13 39.72 -8.83
C THR A 304 39.50 39.33 -8.28
N ALA A 305 40.51 39.33 -9.15
CA ALA A 305 41.90 39.22 -8.74
C ALA A 305 42.34 40.56 -8.16
N THR A 306 42.30 40.70 -6.83
CA THR A 306 42.92 41.84 -6.14
C THR A 306 44.42 41.62 -6.10
N ILE A 307 45.15 42.28 -6.99
CA ILE A 307 46.61 42.42 -6.89
C ILE A 307 46.88 43.51 -5.85
N GLY A 308 47.27 43.11 -4.64
CA GLY A 308 47.71 44.04 -3.60
C GLY A 308 49.12 44.53 -3.89
N LEU A 309 49.25 45.78 -4.34
CA LEU A 309 50.53 46.48 -4.38
C LEU A 309 50.66 47.31 -3.09
N GLY A 310 51.56 46.91 -2.21
CA GLY A 310 51.84 47.62 -0.96
C GLY A 310 52.60 48.91 -1.23
N SER A 311 52.07 50.04 -0.74
CA SER A 311 52.81 51.30 -0.61
C SER A 311 52.31 52.07 0.61
N VAL A 312 53.23 52.17 1.59
CA VAL A 312 53.53 53.23 2.56
C VAL A 312 52.44 54.29 2.83
N GLY A 313 52.13 54.42 4.11
CA GLY A 313 51.08 55.29 4.62
C GLY A 313 51.40 56.79 4.61
N SER A 314 50.35 57.56 4.36
CA SER A 314 50.13 58.88 4.94
C SER A 314 48.63 59.15 4.98
N THR A 315 48.19 59.60 6.15
CA THR A 315 46.85 60.09 6.52
C THR A 315 46.24 61.05 5.49
N LEU A 316 45.01 60.76 5.01
CA LEU A 316 43.91 61.71 4.73
C LEU A 316 42.80 61.02 3.90
N GLY A 317 41.55 61.14 4.34
CA GLY A 317 40.31 61.08 3.53
C GLY A 317 40.01 59.81 2.72
N THR A 318 39.18 58.91 3.24
CA THR A 318 38.64 57.77 2.49
C THR A 318 37.52 58.22 1.53
N SER A 319 37.88 58.58 0.30
CA SER A 319 36.92 58.75 -0.80
C SER A 319 36.71 57.43 -1.54
N THR A 320 35.54 56.82 -1.40
CA THR A 320 35.15 55.63 -2.18
C THR A 320 34.69 56.02 -3.58
N VAL A 321 35.50 55.74 -4.60
CA VAL A 321 35.11 55.86 -6.01
C VAL A 321 34.43 54.56 -6.44
N GLN A 322 33.11 54.59 -6.65
CA GLN A 322 32.38 53.50 -7.30
C GLN A 322 32.49 53.64 -8.82
N PHE A 323 33.15 52.69 -9.47
CA PHE A 323 33.11 52.55 -10.93
C PHE A 323 31.86 51.75 -11.33
N LYS A 324 30.94 52.40 -12.05
CA LYS A 324 29.79 51.76 -12.70
C LYS A 324 30.25 51.12 -14.01
N PRO A 325 30.09 49.80 -14.25
CA PRO A 325 30.50 49.18 -15.50
C PRO A 325 29.57 49.61 -16.64
N TYR A 326 30.15 50.13 -17.72
CA TYR A 326 29.47 50.44 -18.98
C TYR A 326 29.15 49.15 -19.73
N GLY A 327 27.86 48.88 -19.91
CA GLY A 327 27.35 47.94 -20.91
C GLY A 327 27.08 48.70 -22.21
N LEU A 328 27.57 48.14 -23.31
CA LEU A 328 27.40 48.62 -24.69
C LEU A 328 25.91 48.74 -25.04
N ALA A 329 25.43 49.95 -25.26
CA ALA A 329 24.22 50.22 -26.02
C ALA A 329 24.44 51.49 -26.85
N HIS A 330 24.21 51.34 -28.14
CA HIS A 330 24.27 52.35 -29.18
C HIS A 330 23.13 53.37 -29.00
N ASP A 331 23.43 54.60 -29.45
CA ASP A 331 22.53 55.70 -29.85
C ASP A 331 21.95 56.63 -28.76
N ASP A 332 22.57 57.82 -28.73
CA ASP A 332 21.97 59.16 -28.85
C ASP A 332 20.77 59.53 -27.95
N ALA A 333 21.05 60.31 -26.89
CA ALA A 333 20.54 61.68 -26.72
C ALA A 333 20.69 62.21 -25.28
N GLU A 334 21.14 63.46 -25.22
CA GLU A 334 20.95 64.51 -24.20
C GLU A 334 21.67 64.47 -22.83
N MET A 335 22.41 65.58 -22.63
CA MET A 335 23.09 66.03 -21.42
C MET A 335 22.10 66.43 -20.31
N GLY A 336 22.50 66.19 -19.06
CA GLY A 336 21.93 66.85 -17.89
C GLY A 336 22.81 66.68 -16.66
N VAL A 337 23.60 67.70 -16.33
CA VAL A 337 24.34 67.82 -15.06
C VAL A 337 23.38 68.38 -14.01
N ILE A 338 23.19 67.66 -12.90
CA ILE A 338 22.53 68.19 -11.71
C ILE A 338 23.42 67.90 -10.50
N ILE A 339 23.99 68.97 -9.94
CA ILE A 339 24.70 69.01 -8.65
C ILE A 339 23.65 69.44 -7.62
N VAL A 340 23.48 68.67 -6.54
CA VAL A 340 22.76 69.14 -5.33
C VAL A 340 23.56 68.73 -4.11
N ASP A 341 24.24 69.72 -3.53
CA ASP A 341 24.71 69.72 -2.15
C ASP A 341 23.52 69.90 -1.19
N ARG A 342 23.50 69.18 -0.08
CA ARG A 342 22.88 69.70 1.15
C ARG A 342 23.43 69.06 2.42
N GLU A 343 23.89 69.97 3.27
CA GLU A 343 24.54 69.79 4.57
C GLU A 343 23.65 69.18 5.65
N VAL A 344 24.34 68.61 6.63
CA VAL A 344 23.87 68.05 7.89
C VAL A 344 23.57 69.17 8.89
N HIS A 345 22.41 69.11 9.56
CA HIS A 345 22.19 69.79 10.84
C HIS A 345 21.74 68.80 11.92
N GLN A 346 22.53 68.74 13.00
CA GLN A 346 22.18 68.19 14.31
C GLN A 346 21.13 69.05 15.00
N ALA A 347 20.25 68.46 15.82
CA ALA A 347 20.00 68.87 17.20
C ALA A 347 18.98 67.96 17.92
N ALA A 348 19.20 67.85 19.22
CA ALA A 348 18.50 67.12 20.27
C ALA A 348 16.98 67.42 20.41
N LEU A 349 16.22 66.41 20.82
CA LEU A 349 15.53 66.30 22.11
C LEU A 349 15.03 64.88 22.36
#